data_AF-A0A829S5E5-F1
#
_entry.id   AF-A0A829S5E5-F1
#
_cell.length_a   1.000
_cell.length_b   1.000
_cell.length_c   1.000
_cell.angle_alpha   90.00
_cell.angle_beta   90.00
_cell.angle_gamma   90.00
#
_symmetry.space_group_name_H-M   'P 1'
#
loop_
_entity.id
_entity.type
_entity.pdbx_description
1 polymer ?
#
loop_
_entity_poly.entity_id
_entity_poly.type
_entity_poly.pdbx_seq_one_letter_code
_entity_poly.pdbx_strand_id
1 'polypeptide(L)'
;MQNSGQTTSAESSLQKKKFLNTNKPLFIGAAILMSGCFALGYTIGHRQGLTVVGYDADAEQLVEVVQKQKTALDAVNKSLNAAVQERDVAVTNANDLFEALNQANADKTQQEGMSNIYREILRQRGGLSLTIQNLAIKPLPENAYEYQLDLVQVSPSKRRALGSVEIRLIKDTEVLVVPLEAKNFNFTDFERLTGRWTMPKGFTPQFIEVRLTGGSDTPIIKRFSWQRGKPVETSSAFVAEIPQAEANSQ
;
A
#
# COMPACT_ATOMS: atom_id res chain seq x y z
N MET A 1 -12.60 -110.66 62.08
CA MET A 1 -12.58 -110.02 63.42
C MET A 1 -11.68 -108.79 63.34
N GLN A 2 -12.11 -107.74 64.05
CA GLN A 2 -11.63 -106.35 64.21
C GLN A 2 -10.17 -106.00 63.78
N ASN A 3 -9.99 -104.94 62.97
CA ASN A 3 -9.65 -103.52 63.31
C ASN A 3 -8.12 -103.34 63.53
N SER A 4 -7.36 -102.39 62.96
CA SER A 4 -7.56 -100.95 62.73
C SER A 4 -6.37 -100.35 61.94
N GLY A 5 -6.59 -99.26 61.19
CA GLY A 5 -5.61 -98.16 61.04
C GLY A 5 -4.95 -97.92 59.67
N GLN A 6 -5.53 -97.04 58.85
CA GLN A 6 -4.84 -96.25 57.81
C GLN A 6 -3.89 -95.20 58.43
N THR A 7 -2.98 -94.66 57.60
CA THR A 7 -2.29 -93.33 57.61
C THR A 7 -0.76 -93.44 57.64
N THR A 8 0.08 -92.65 56.94
CA THR A 8 -0.07 -91.59 55.93
C THR A 8 1.33 -91.25 55.41
N SER A 9 1.41 -90.93 54.12
CA SER A 9 2.47 -90.16 53.46
C SER A 9 2.92 -88.94 54.29
N ALA A 10 4.00 -89.06 55.08
CA ALA A 10 4.49 -87.95 55.91
C ALA A 10 6.02 -87.74 55.93
N GLU A 11 6.83 -88.61 55.29
CA GLU A 11 8.30 -88.47 55.37
C GLU A 11 8.92 -87.61 54.25
N SER A 12 8.31 -87.53 53.06
CA SER A 12 8.90 -86.77 51.93
C SER A 12 8.67 -85.24 52.02
N SER A 13 7.65 -84.79 52.74
CA SER A 13 7.32 -83.35 52.88
C SER A 13 8.11 -82.65 54.00
N LEU A 14 8.63 -83.41 54.98
CA LEU A 14 9.44 -82.88 56.08
C LEU A 14 10.90 -82.62 55.68
N GLN A 15 11.50 -83.44 54.81
CA GLN A 15 12.86 -83.20 54.30
C GLN A 15 12.95 -81.98 53.39
N LYS A 16 11.96 -81.78 52.50
CA LYS A 16 11.93 -80.63 51.58
C LYS A 16 11.77 -79.30 52.32
N LYS A 17 10.98 -79.27 53.41
CA LYS A 17 10.85 -78.10 54.30
C LYS A 17 12.11 -77.85 55.15
N LYS A 18 12.85 -78.89 55.55
CA LYS A 18 14.10 -78.74 56.33
C LYS A 18 15.25 -78.19 55.48
N PHE A 19 15.38 -78.61 54.23
CA PHE A 19 16.41 -78.12 53.31
C PHE A 19 16.22 -76.64 52.92
N LEU A 20 14.97 -76.21 52.75
CA LEU A 20 14.61 -74.80 52.49
C LEU A 20 14.80 -73.90 53.72
N ASN A 21 14.72 -74.44 54.95
CA ASN A 21 14.92 -73.67 56.17
C ASN A 21 16.39 -73.60 56.63
N THR A 22 17.21 -74.63 56.35
CA THR A 22 18.64 -74.63 56.70
C THR A 22 19.49 -73.82 55.71
N ASN A 23 19.08 -73.72 54.44
CA ASN A 23 19.86 -73.03 53.38
C ASN A 23 19.33 -71.63 53.02
N LYS A 24 18.45 -71.03 53.84
CA LYS A 24 17.94 -69.66 53.65
C LYS A 24 19.01 -68.60 53.38
N PRO A 25 20.16 -68.53 54.12
CA PRO A 25 21.17 -67.52 53.83
C PRO A 25 21.85 -67.73 52.47
N LEU A 26 21.91 -68.97 51.98
CA LEU A 26 22.51 -69.29 50.69
C LEU A 26 21.64 -68.79 49.52
N PHE A 27 20.31 -68.93 49.63
CA PHE A 27 19.36 -68.41 48.66
C PHE A 27 19.29 -66.88 48.66
N ILE A 28 19.38 -66.25 49.84
CA ILE A 28 19.47 -64.78 49.96
C ILE A 28 20.77 -64.28 49.35
N GLY A 29 21.90 -64.95 49.61
CA GLY A 29 23.19 -64.64 48.99
C GLY A 29 23.18 -64.79 47.47
N ALA A 30 22.55 -65.84 46.94
CA ALA A 30 22.41 -66.05 45.50
C ALA A 30 21.52 -64.99 44.82
N ALA A 31 20.44 -64.57 45.49
CA ALA A 31 19.57 -63.50 44.98
C ALA A 31 20.28 -62.14 44.93
N ILE A 32 21.12 -61.83 45.94
CA ILE A 32 21.94 -60.60 45.98
C ILE A 32 23.05 -60.66 44.92
N LEU A 33 23.68 -61.82 44.72
CA LEU A 33 24.71 -61.98 43.69
C LEU A 33 24.13 -61.87 42.28
N MET A 34 22.97 -62.48 42.02
CA MET A 34 22.31 -62.37 40.72
C MET A 34 21.86 -60.93 40.44
N SER A 35 21.25 -60.24 41.41
CA SER A 35 20.85 -58.84 41.24
C SER A 35 22.07 -57.91 41.08
N GLY A 36 23.16 -58.16 41.80
CA GLY A 36 24.43 -57.47 41.62
C GLY A 36 25.06 -57.70 40.24
N CYS A 37 25.05 -58.92 39.73
CA CYS A 37 25.53 -59.26 38.39
C CYS A 37 24.66 -58.63 37.29
N PHE A 38 23.34 -58.57 37.46
CA PHE A 38 22.45 -57.87 36.52
C PHE A 38 22.68 -56.35 36.54
N ALA A 39 22.87 -55.73 37.70
CA ALA A 39 23.15 -54.30 37.80
C ALA A 39 24.53 -53.92 37.22
N LEU A 40 25.56 -54.73 37.50
CA LEU A 40 26.90 -54.53 36.93
C LEU A 40 26.94 -54.84 35.43
N GLY A 41 26.26 -55.91 35.00
CA GLY A 41 26.12 -56.25 33.58
C GLY A 41 25.34 -55.19 32.79
N TYR A 42 24.29 -54.62 33.38
CA TYR A 42 23.55 -53.50 32.79
C TYR A 42 24.39 -52.22 32.73
N THR A 43 25.12 -51.86 33.78
CA THR A 43 25.93 -50.62 33.79
C THR A 43 27.15 -50.69 32.87
N ILE A 44 27.82 -51.84 32.78
CA ILE A 44 28.99 -52.02 31.90
C ILE A 44 28.53 -52.25 30.45
N GLY A 45 27.49 -53.04 30.22
CA GLY A 45 26.91 -53.29 28.89
C GLY A 45 26.21 -52.07 28.29
N HIS A 46 25.52 -51.26 29.09
CA HIS A 46 24.87 -50.02 28.62
C HIS A 46 25.89 -48.90 28.35
N ARG A 47 27.04 -48.87 29.04
CA ARG A 47 28.13 -47.91 28.75
C ARG A 47 28.99 -48.33 27.56
N GLN A 48 29.22 -49.62 27.36
CA GLN A 48 29.96 -50.12 26.20
C GLN A 48 29.07 -50.22 24.94
N GLY A 49 27.77 -50.47 25.09
CA GLY A 49 26.80 -50.47 23.98
C GLY A 49 26.51 -49.08 23.40
N LEU A 50 26.65 -48.02 24.20
CA LEU A 50 26.49 -46.63 23.75
C LEU A 50 27.77 -46.02 23.13
N THR A 51 28.91 -46.69 23.22
CA THR A 51 30.18 -46.19 22.67
C THR A 51 30.49 -46.74 21.27
N VAL A 52 29.69 -47.68 20.75
CA VAL A 52 29.90 -48.29 19.42
C VAL A 52 28.75 -48.05 18.44
N VAL A 53 27.71 -47.30 18.83
CA VAL A 53 26.61 -46.94 17.92
C VAL A 53 26.50 -45.41 17.80
N GLY A 54 27.26 -44.84 16.87
CA GLY A 54 26.83 -43.66 16.09
C GLY A 54 26.81 -42.27 16.73
N TYR A 55 27.49 -42.00 17.85
CA TYR A 55 27.40 -40.68 18.50
C TYR A 55 28.29 -39.57 17.89
N ASP A 56 29.32 -39.91 17.10
CA ASP A 56 30.21 -38.88 16.50
C ASP A 56 29.71 -38.28 15.18
N ALA A 57 28.78 -38.94 14.48
CA ALA A 57 28.19 -38.39 13.24
C ALA A 57 26.99 -37.46 13.51
N ASP A 58 26.28 -37.66 14.62
CA ASP A 58 25.04 -36.95 14.96
C ASP A 58 25.30 -35.68 15.78
N ALA A 59 26.39 -35.62 16.56
CA ALA A 59 26.74 -34.43 17.34
C ALA A 59 27.26 -33.28 16.44
N GLU A 60 28.04 -33.59 15.40
CA GLU A 60 28.55 -32.59 14.44
C GLU A 60 27.42 -32.06 13.53
N GLN A 61 26.53 -32.94 13.06
CA GLN A 61 25.32 -32.55 12.34
C GLN A 61 24.34 -31.74 13.20
N LEU A 62 24.19 -32.07 14.49
CA LEU A 62 23.35 -31.30 15.39
C LEU A 62 23.91 -29.89 15.64
N VAL A 63 25.23 -29.74 15.78
CA VAL A 63 25.89 -28.42 15.87
C VAL A 63 25.69 -27.62 14.58
N GLU A 64 25.81 -28.25 13.41
CA GLU A 64 25.56 -27.60 12.12
C GLU A 64 24.09 -27.17 11.97
N VAL A 65 23.13 -28.01 12.37
CA VAL A 65 21.69 -27.69 12.35
C VAL A 65 21.36 -26.58 13.34
N VAL A 66 21.90 -26.60 14.57
CA VAL A 66 21.71 -25.52 15.56
C VAL A 66 22.33 -24.22 15.06
N GLN A 67 23.50 -24.26 14.42
CA GLN A 67 24.13 -23.07 13.85
C GLN A 67 23.33 -22.50 12.66
N LYS A 68 22.79 -23.37 11.78
CA LYS A 68 21.86 -22.98 10.70
C LYS A 68 20.58 -22.38 11.27
N GLN A 69 19.99 -23.00 12.29
CA GLN A 69 18.80 -22.50 12.97
C GLN A 69 19.07 -21.15 13.65
N LYS A 70 20.22 -20.98 14.30
CA LYS A 70 20.62 -19.71 14.91
C LYS A 70 20.78 -18.60 13.87
N THR A 71 21.43 -18.92 12.75
CA THR A 71 21.62 -17.96 11.64
C THR A 71 20.29 -17.60 10.99
N ALA A 72 19.39 -18.58 10.81
CA ALA A 72 18.03 -18.35 10.31
C ALA A 72 17.19 -17.53 11.29
N LEU A 73 17.30 -17.79 12.60
CA LEU A 73 16.63 -17.03 13.65
C LEU A 73 17.12 -15.58 13.68
N ASP A 74 18.43 -15.35 13.57
CA ASP A 74 19.01 -14.01 13.49
C ASP A 74 18.54 -13.27 12.23
N ALA A 75 18.46 -13.95 11.09
CA ALA A 75 17.93 -13.38 9.85
C ALA A 75 16.44 -13.02 9.96
N VAL A 76 15.62 -13.90 10.55
CA VAL A 76 14.19 -13.65 10.79
C VAL A 76 13.99 -12.50 11.78
N ASN A 77 14.77 -12.44 12.85
CA ASN A 77 14.69 -11.35 13.83
C ASN A 77 15.05 -9.99 13.19
N LYS A 78 16.10 -9.95 12.36
CA LYS A 78 16.44 -8.75 11.57
C LYS A 78 15.32 -8.36 10.61
N SER A 79 14.75 -9.32 9.88
CA SER A 79 13.65 -9.07 8.96
C SER A 79 12.38 -8.59 9.68
N LEU A 80 12.11 -9.13 10.87
CA LEU A 80 10.97 -8.72 11.70
C LEU A 80 11.16 -7.30 12.20
N ASN A 81 12.33 -6.96 12.71
CA ASN A 81 12.63 -5.60 13.15
C ASN A 81 12.54 -4.58 12.00
N ALA A 82 13.04 -4.95 10.81
CA ALA A 82 12.88 -4.13 9.60
C ALA A 82 11.38 -3.96 9.24
N ALA A 83 10.60 -5.04 9.24
CA ALA A 83 9.16 -4.98 8.94
C ALA A 83 8.37 -4.16 9.97
N VAL A 84 8.72 -4.24 11.26
CA VAL A 84 8.13 -3.40 12.31
C VAL A 84 8.47 -1.93 12.07
N GLN A 85 9.72 -1.62 11.75
CA GLN A 85 10.14 -0.27 11.43
C GLN A 85 9.42 0.29 10.19
N GLU A 86 9.32 -0.49 9.12
CA GLU A 86 8.60 -0.11 7.90
C GLU A 86 7.11 0.11 8.19
N ARG A 87 6.48 -0.75 8.99
CA ARG A 87 5.10 -0.59 9.44
C ARG A 87 4.94 0.70 10.24
N ASP A 88 5.83 0.97 11.18
CA ASP A 88 5.74 2.15 12.04
C ASP A 88 5.87 3.43 11.22
N VAL A 89 6.80 3.47 10.26
CA VAL A 89 6.91 4.58 9.30
C VAL A 89 5.65 4.72 8.45
N ALA A 90 5.08 3.62 7.96
CA ALA A 90 3.84 3.66 7.18
C ALA A 90 2.64 4.16 8.00
N VAL A 91 2.54 3.77 9.28
CA VAL A 91 1.50 4.25 10.20
C VAL A 91 1.67 5.74 10.49
N THR A 92 2.90 6.20 10.77
CA THR A 92 3.17 7.63 10.97
C THR A 92 2.83 8.43 9.71
N ASN A 93 3.27 8.00 8.53
CA ASN A 93 2.96 8.68 7.27
C ASN A 93 1.44 8.72 7.00
N ALA A 94 0.70 7.67 7.35
CA ALA A 94 -0.75 7.64 7.21
C ALA A 94 -1.44 8.63 8.16
N ASN A 95 -0.95 8.73 9.40
CA ASN A 95 -1.46 9.72 10.36
C ASN A 95 -1.16 11.15 9.92
N ASP A 96 0.07 11.43 9.49
CA ASP A 96 0.46 12.75 8.98
C ASP A 96 -0.37 13.16 7.76
N LEU A 97 -0.63 12.21 6.84
CA LEU A 97 -1.49 12.46 5.68
C LEU A 97 -2.94 12.72 6.10
N PHE A 98 -3.45 11.99 7.10
CA PHE A 98 -4.79 12.19 7.62
C PHE A 98 -4.94 13.56 8.30
N GLU A 99 -3.96 13.98 9.11
CA GLU A 99 -3.92 15.30 9.71
C GLU A 99 -3.83 16.41 8.65
N ALA A 100 -2.95 16.26 7.66
CA ALA A 100 -2.82 17.20 6.56
C ALA A 100 -4.11 17.31 5.73
N LEU A 101 -4.81 16.19 5.50
CA LEU A 101 -6.09 16.18 4.81
C LEU A 101 -7.17 16.91 5.62
N ASN A 102 -7.24 16.66 6.93
CA ASN A 102 -8.19 17.35 7.80
C ASN A 102 -7.94 18.86 7.84
N GLN A 103 -6.67 19.27 7.95
CA GLN A 103 -6.28 20.66 7.89
C GLN A 103 -6.65 21.30 6.55
N ALA A 104 -6.32 20.64 5.43
CA ALA A 104 -6.66 21.12 4.09
C ALA A 104 -8.18 21.26 3.89
N ASN A 105 -8.98 20.36 4.46
CA ASN A 105 -10.44 20.46 4.44
C ASN A 105 -10.95 21.64 5.28
N ALA A 106 -10.40 21.85 6.48
CA ALA A 106 -10.76 22.99 7.33
C ALA A 106 -10.44 24.32 6.62
N ASP A 107 -9.24 24.44 6.05
CA ASP A 107 -8.81 25.61 5.29
C ASP A 107 -9.70 25.85 4.07
N LYS A 108 -10.06 24.79 3.34
CA LYS A 108 -11.00 24.86 2.22
C LYS A 108 -12.36 25.40 2.67
N THR A 109 -12.94 24.86 3.73
CA THR A 109 -14.24 25.32 4.25
C THR A 109 -14.18 26.80 4.67
N GLN A 110 -13.09 27.22 5.31
CA GLN A 110 -12.88 28.63 5.67
C GLN A 110 -12.80 29.53 4.44
N GLN A 111 -12.01 29.15 3.43
CA GLN A 111 -11.87 29.91 2.18
C GLN A 111 -13.19 29.99 1.40
N GLU A 112 -13.94 28.89 1.32
CA GLU A 112 -15.27 28.88 0.70
C GLU A 112 -16.23 29.82 1.44
N GLY A 113 -16.24 29.80 2.77
CA GLY A 113 -17.02 30.71 3.60
C GLY A 113 -16.69 32.18 3.33
N MET A 114 -15.41 32.55 3.33
CA MET A 114 -14.96 33.91 3.01
C MET A 114 -15.34 34.32 1.58
N SER A 115 -15.11 33.43 0.60
CA SER A 115 -15.46 33.67 -0.79
C SER A 115 -16.96 33.89 -0.97
N ASN A 116 -17.81 33.12 -0.26
CA ASN A 116 -19.26 33.28 -0.31
C ASN A 116 -19.69 34.67 0.20
N ILE A 117 -19.10 35.14 1.30
CA ILE A 117 -19.36 36.48 1.85
C ILE A 117 -18.95 37.56 0.85
N TYR A 118 -17.73 37.45 0.28
CA TYR A 118 -17.26 38.42 -0.72
C TYR A 118 -18.17 38.47 -1.94
N ARG A 119 -18.62 37.31 -2.45
CA ARG A 119 -19.55 37.26 -3.58
C ARG A 119 -20.91 37.88 -3.24
N GLU A 120 -21.41 37.73 -2.03
CA GLU A 120 -22.65 38.38 -1.61
C GLU A 120 -22.50 39.90 -1.51
N ILE A 121 -21.39 40.39 -0.97
CA ILE A 121 -21.08 41.83 -0.96
C ILE A 121 -20.96 42.37 -2.39
N LEU A 122 -20.27 41.66 -3.27
CA LEU A 122 -20.16 42.03 -4.69
C LEU A 122 -21.54 42.07 -5.35
N ARG A 123 -22.40 41.08 -5.07
CA ARG A 123 -23.77 41.02 -5.59
C ARG A 123 -24.59 42.25 -5.22
N GLN A 124 -24.50 42.70 -3.97
CA GLN A 124 -25.15 43.92 -3.49
C GLN A 124 -24.60 45.19 -4.15
N ARG A 125 -23.33 45.18 -4.58
CA ARG A 125 -22.65 46.31 -5.23
C ARG A 125 -22.74 46.30 -6.77
N GLY A 126 -23.68 45.57 -7.34
CA GLY A 126 -23.88 45.50 -8.80
C GLY A 126 -23.19 44.31 -9.48
N GLY A 127 -22.48 43.47 -8.72
CA GLY A 127 -21.95 42.20 -9.19
C GLY A 127 -20.66 42.31 -10.02
N LEU A 128 -20.35 41.22 -10.71
CA LEU A 128 -19.25 41.08 -11.65
C LEU A 128 -19.80 40.45 -12.93
N SER A 129 -19.71 41.15 -14.05
CA SER A 129 -20.09 40.60 -15.35
C SER A 129 -19.21 39.39 -15.70
N LEU A 130 -19.73 38.50 -16.55
CA LEU A 130 -18.96 37.36 -17.06
C LEU A 130 -17.59 37.83 -17.56
N THR A 131 -16.53 37.20 -17.07
CA THR A 131 -15.17 37.52 -17.50
C THR A 131 -14.27 36.30 -17.39
N ILE A 132 -13.17 36.36 -18.13
CA ILE A 132 -12.08 35.39 -18.07
C ILE A 132 -11.20 35.80 -16.90
N GLN A 133 -11.20 35.05 -15.82
CA GLN A 133 -10.37 35.33 -14.65
C GLN A 133 -8.91 34.98 -14.94
N ASN A 134 -8.68 33.79 -15.50
CA ASN A 134 -7.34 33.27 -15.73
C ASN A 134 -7.32 32.30 -16.93
N LEU A 135 -6.18 32.24 -17.61
CA LEU A 135 -5.85 31.26 -18.63
C LEU A 135 -4.43 30.76 -18.36
N ALA A 136 -4.30 29.49 -18.00
CA ALA A 136 -3.02 28.84 -17.84
C ALA A 136 -2.83 27.77 -18.92
N ILE A 137 -1.65 27.76 -19.53
CA ILE A 137 -1.25 26.76 -20.52
C ILE A 137 -0.04 26.00 -19.98
N LYS A 138 -0.19 24.69 -19.81
CA LYS A 138 0.87 23.80 -19.36
C LYS A 138 1.40 22.98 -20.53
N PRO A 139 2.70 23.08 -20.88
CA PRO A 139 3.27 22.24 -21.90
C PRO A 139 3.35 20.79 -21.41
N LEU A 140 3.00 19.86 -22.29
CA LEU A 140 3.15 18.42 -22.12
C LEU A 140 4.20 17.90 -23.12
N PRO A 141 4.68 16.65 -22.97
CA PRO A 141 5.51 16.01 -23.98
C PRO A 141 4.86 15.99 -25.37
N GLU A 142 5.66 15.73 -26.40
CA GLU A 142 5.17 15.53 -27.77
C GLU A 142 4.38 16.69 -28.38
N ASN A 143 4.69 17.93 -27.97
CA ASN A 143 4.03 19.15 -28.47
C ASN A 143 2.51 19.20 -28.14
N ALA A 144 2.11 18.51 -27.07
CA ALA A 144 0.79 18.61 -26.47
C ALA A 144 0.75 19.69 -25.40
N TYR A 145 -0.45 20.18 -25.10
CA TYR A 145 -0.68 21.24 -24.12
C TYR A 145 -1.97 20.97 -23.36
N GLU A 146 -1.98 21.33 -22.08
CA GLU A 146 -3.17 21.33 -21.23
C GLU A 146 -3.55 22.79 -20.94
N TYR A 147 -4.82 23.15 -21.15
CA TYR A 147 -5.33 24.46 -20.78
C TYR A 147 -6.13 24.36 -19.48
N GLN A 148 -6.09 25.44 -18.71
CA GLN A 148 -6.99 25.70 -17.62
C GLN A 148 -7.54 27.12 -17.79
N LEU A 149 -8.82 27.21 -18.09
CA LEU A 149 -9.55 28.46 -18.27
C LEU A 149 -10.51 28.65 -17.11
N ASP A 150 -10.31 29.72 -16.35
CA ASP A 150 -11.14 30.08 -15.21
C ASP A 150 -12.13 31.18 -15.62
N LEU A 151 -13.42 30.85 -15.59
CA LEU A 151 -14.53 31.76 -15.87
C LEU A 151 -15.18 32.19 -14.56
N VAL A 152 -15.55 33.46 -14.47
CA VAL A 152 -16.22 34.01 -13.28
C VAL A 152 -17.33 34.98 -13.68
N GLN A 153 -18.41 34.93 -12.91
CA GLN A 153 -19.53 35.87 -12.96
C GLN A 153 -20.12 35.97 -11.55
N VAL A 154 -20.44 37.18 -11.09
CA VAL A 154 -21.25 37.38 -9.88
C VAL A 154 -22.48 38.17 -10.27
N SER A 155 -23.59 37.50 -10.55
CA SER A 155 -24.82 38.17 -10.97
C SER A 155 -25.59 38.73 -9.76
N PRO A 156 -25.99 40.03 -9.77
CA PRO A 156 -26.91 40.64 -8.79
C PRO A 156 -28.17 39.81 -8.55
N SER A 157 -28.74 39.25 -9.62
CA SER A 157 -29.97 38.47 -9.60
C SER A 157 -29.76 36.96 -9.47
N LYS A 158 -28.52 36.51 -9.19
CA LYS A 158 -28.14 35.08 -9.14
C LYS A 158 -28.43 34.33 -10.46
N ARG A 159 -28.52 35.05 -11.58
CA ARG A 159 -28.64 34.45 -12.91
C ARG A 159 -27.38 33.64 -13.23
N ARG A 160 -27.57 32.47 -13.83
CA ARG A 160 -26.47 31.66 -14.37
C ARG A 160 -25.85 32.34 -15.60
N ALA A 161 -24.54 32.22 -15.74
CA ALA A 161 -23.81 32.46 -16.97
C ALA A 161 -24.07 31.28 -17.91
N LEU A 162 -24.51 31.56 -19.13
CA LEU A 162 -24.71 30.57 -20.19
C LEU A 162 -24.06 31.08 -21.47
N GLY A 163 -23.34 30.22 -22.16
CA GLY A 163 -22.70 30.58 -23.42
C GLY A 163 -21.75 29.51 -23.93
N SER A 164 -20.89 29.91 -24.85
CA SER A 164 -19.83 29.09 -25.40
C SER A 164 -18.46 29.78 -25.35
N VAL A 165 -17.44 28.95 -25.31
CA VAL A 165 -16.02 29.32 -25.33
C VAL A 165 -15.42 28.87 -26.64
N GLU A 166 -14.55 29.71 -27.18
CA GLU A 166 -13.65 29.35 -28.26
C GLU A 166 -12.24 29.84 -27.91
N ILE A 167 -11.25 28.97 -28.06
CA ILE A 167 -9.84 29.31 -27.87
C ILE A 167 -9.16 29.27 -29.24
N ARG A 168 -8.49 30.37 -29.57
CA ARG A 168 -7.78 30.57 -30.84
C ARG A 168 -6.29 30.77 -30.59
N LEU A 169 -5.48 30.14 -31.42
CA LEU A 169 -4.05 30.33 -31.48
C LEU A 169 -3.74 31.12 -32.74
N ILE A 170 -2.99 32.20 -32.61
CA ILE A 170 -2.79 33.18 -33.68
C ILE A 170 -1.29 33.30 -33.96
N LYS A 171 -0.94 33.18 -35.25
CA LYS A 171 0.40 33.40 -35.78
C LYS A 171 0.27 34.25 -37.04
N ASP A 172 0.68 35.52 -36.96
CA ASP A 172 0.51 36.48 -38.05
C ASP A 172 -0.97 36.56 -38.52
N THR A 173 -1.27 36.03 -39.72
CA THR A 173 -2.63 35.94 -40.28
C THR A 173 -3.27 34.57 -40.10
N GLU A 174 -2.52 33.56 -39.68
CA GLU A 174 -3.00 32.19 -39.49
C GLU A 174 -3.67 32.05 -38.12
N VAL A 175 -4.89 31.48 -38.12
CA VAL A 175 -5.70 31.24 -36.92
C VAL A 175 -6.06 29.77 -36.83
N LEU A 176 -5.70 29.17 -35.71
CA LEU A 176 -5.98 27.77 -35.38
C LEU A 176 -6.94 27.72 -34.19
N VAL A 177 -7.99 26.90 -34.28
CA VAL A 177 -8.98 26.73 -33.20
C VAL A 177 -8.61 25.52 -32.36
N VAL A 178 -8.52 25.71 -31.05
CA VAL A 178 -8.27 24.63 -30.09
C VAL A 178 -9.54 23.80 -29.92
N PRO A 179 -9.46 22.47 -30.02
CA PRO A 179 -10.59 21.58 -29.82
C PRO A 179 -10.89 21.52 -28.33
N LEU A 180 -12.07 21.99 -27.95
CA LEU A 180 -12.55 21.93 -26.57
C LEU A 180 -13.48 20.72 -26.43
N GLU A 181 -13.28 19.93 -25.37
CA GLU A 181 -14.19 18.83 -25.01
C GLU A 181 -15.60 19.35 -24.73
N ALA A 182 -15.69 20.45 -23.96
CA ALA A 182 -16.92 21.17 -23.69
C ALA A 182 -16.80 22.61 -24.20
N LYS A 183 -17.47 22.91 -25.32
CA LYS A 183 -17.53 24.27 -25.87
C LYS A 183 -18.51 25.17 -25.11
N ASN A 184 -19.48 24.59 -24.41
CA ASN A 184 -20.53 25.35 -23.72
C ASN A 184 -20.27 25.38 -22.22
N PHE A 185 -20.57 26.50 -21.58
CA PHE A 185 -20.47 26.68 -20.13
C PHE A 185 -21.85 27.03 -19.55
N ASN A 186 -22.09 26.59 -18.31
CA ASN A 186 -23.33 26.86 -17.61
C ASN A 186 -23.11 26.87 -16.09
N PHE A 187 -22.90 28.03 -15.49
CA PHE A 187 -22.51 28.14 -14.09
C PHE A 187 -23.13 29.35 -13.38
N THR A 188 -23.15 29.34 -12.06
CA THR A 188 -23.71 30.45 -11.27
C THR A 188 -22.66 31.50 -10.92
N ASP A 189 -21.53 31.06 -10.37
CA ASP A 189 -20.49 31.94 -9.84
C ASP A 189 -19.15 31.80 -10.59
N PHE A 190 -18.66 30.57 -10.77
CA PHE A 190 -17.44 30.29 -11.51
C PHE A 190 -17.48 28.90 -12.16
N GLU A 191 -16.67 28.71 -13.19
CA GLU A 191 -16.45 27.41 -13.83
C GLU A 191 -15.00 27.33 -14.33
N ARG A 192 -14.37 26.19 -14.11
CA ARG A 192 -13.04 25.88 -14.63
C ARG A 192 -13.19 24.91 -15.79
N LEU A 193 -12.76 25.34 -16.96
CA LEU A 193 -12.71 24.51 -18.16
C LEU A 193 -11.27 24.02 -18.35
N THR A 194 -11.10 22.72 -18.44
CA THR A 194 -9.81 22.08 -18.72
C THR A 194 -9.91 21.23 -19.96
N GLY A 195 -8.79 21.03 -20.63
CA GLY A 195 -8.70 20.12 -21.75
C GLY A 195 -7.30 20.09 -22.31
N ARG A 196 -7.10 19.18 -23.26
CA ARG A 196 -5.80 18.94 -23.89
C ARG A 196 -5.92 19.08 -25.39
N TRP A 197 -4.85 19.54 -26.01
CA TRP A 197 -4.73 19.56 -27.46
C TRP A 197 -3.29 19.30 -27.90
N THR A 198 -3.13 18.81 -29.12
CA THR A 198 -1.83 18.73 -29.78
C THR A 198 -1.69 19.88 -30.78
N MET A 199 -0.51 20.49 -30.77
CA MET A 199 -0.18 21.57 -31.68
C MET A 199 0.33 21.00 -33.03
N PRO A 200 -0.17 21.47 -34.19
CA PRO A 200 0.33 21.06 -35.49
C PRO A 200 1.84 21.28 -35.63
N LYS A 201 2.50 20.38 -36.37
CA LYS A 201 3.95 20.49 -36.63
C LYS A 201 4.25 21.79 -37.38
N GLY A 202 5.24 22.56 -36.90
CA GLY A 202 5.68 23.82 -37.51
C GLY A 202 4.82 25.05 -37.15
N PHE A 203 3.75 24.87 -36.39
CA PHE A 203 2.96 25.99 -35.89
C PHE A 203 3.49 26.45 -34.52
N THR A 204 3.75 27.75 -34.39
CA THR A 204 4.17 28.37 -33.14
C THR A 204 3.41 29.68 -33.01
N PRO A 205 2.39 29.76 -32.13
CA PRO A 205 1.58 30.95 -31.99
C PRO A 205 2.38 32.10 -31.39
N GLN A 206 2.00 33.32 -31.78
CA GLN A 206 2.42 34.55 -31.12
C GLN A 206 1.43 34.94 -30.02
N PHE A 207 0.15 34.61 -30.20
CA PHE A 207 -0.90 34.92 -29.25
C PHE A 207 -1.85 33.75 -29.06
N ILE A 208 -2.45 33.70 -27.87
CA ILE A 208 -3.64 32.89 -27.58
C ILE A 208 -4.79 33.84 -27.24
N GLU A 209 -5.94 33.61 -27.84
CA GLU A 209 -7.14 34.42 -27.66
C GLU A 209 -8.29 33.54 -27.20
N VAL A 210 -8.99 33.98 -26.16
CA VAL A 210 -10.20 33.32 -25.67
C VAL A 210 -11.37 34.24 -25.98
N ARG A 211 -12.38 33.67 -26.63
CA ARG A 211 -13.65 34.31 -26.95
C ARG A 211 -14.75 33.62 -26.16
N LEU A 212 -15.50 34.41 -25.39
CA LEU A 212 -16.74 33.97 -24.76
C LEU A 212 -17.91 34.60 -25.49
N THR A 213 -18.84 33.78 -25.92
CA THR A 213 -20.13 34.19 -26.48
C THR A 213 -21.22 33.79 -25.50
N GLY A 214 -21.77 34.77 -24.78
CA GLY A 214 -22.85 34.56 -23.81
C GLY A 214 -24.19 35.11 -24.30
N GLY A 215 -25.19 35.17 -23.42
CA GLY A 215 -26.51 35.76 -23.71
C GLY A 215 -26.54 37.27 -24.00
N SER A 216 -25.40 37.90 -24.28
CA SER A 216 -25.26 39.28 -24.75
C SER A 216 -24.65 39.29 -26.15
N ASP A 217 -25.10 40.18 -27.02
CA ASP A 217 -24.66 40.24 -28.43
C ASP A 217 -23.17 40.56 -28.62
N THR A 218 -22.49 41.04 -27.58
CA THR A 218 -21.06 41.36 -27.63
C THR A 218 -20.22 40.22 -27.04
N PRO A 219 -19.29 39.63 -27.81
CA PRO A 219 -18.38 38.61 -27.29
C PRO A 219 -17.34 39.24 -26.38
N ILE A 220 -17.00 38.55 -25.29
CA ILE A 220 -15.88 38.91 -24.43
C ILE A 220 -14.62 38.28 -25.01
N ILE A 221 -13.67 39.11 -25.41
CA ILE A 221 -12.42 38.65 -26.04
C ILE A 221 -11.24 39.07 -25.16
N LYS A 222 -10.41 38.11 -24.76
CA LYS A 222 -9.10 38.39 -24.15
C LYS A 222 -8.01 37.70 -24.93
N ARG A 223 -6.96 38.46 -25.25
CA ARG A 223 -5.76 37.98 -25.94
C ARG A 223 -4.56 38.06 -25.00
N PHE A 224 -3.74 37.02 -25.05
CA PHE A 224 -2.53 36.88 -24.26
C PHE A 224 -1.35 36.57 -25.18
N SER A 225 -0.18 37.11 -24.87
CA SER A 225 1.05 36.77 -25.58
C SER A 225 1.45 35.33 -25.28
N TRP A 226 1.84 34.59 -26.31
CA TRP A 226 2.30 33.22 -26.15
C TRP A 226 3.74 33.21 -25.62
N GLN A 227 3.91 32.81 -24.37
CA GLN A 227 5.21 32.64 -23.74
C GLN A 227 5.41 31.16 -23.39
N ARG A 228 6.46 30.54 -23.94
CA ARG A 228 6.74 29.11 -23.72
C ARG A 228 7.47 28.93 -22.38
N GLY A 229 6.84 28.23 -21.44
CA GLY A 229 7.51 27.73 -20.23
C GLY A 229 8.45 26.56 -20.53
N LYS A 230 9.22 26.10 -19.52
CA LYS A 230 10.05 24.89 -19.64
C LYS A 230 9.15 23.66 -19.91
N PRO A 231 9.51 22.77 -20.85
CA PRO A 231 8.76 21.52 -21.07
C PRO A 231 8.70 20.69 -19.79
N VAL A 232 7.54 20.07 -19.53
CA VAL A 232 7.37 19.13 -18.42
C VAL A 232 7.81 17.75 -18.92
N GLU A 233 8.87 17.18 -18.34
CA GLU A 233 9.45 15.89 -18.78
C GLU A 233 8.64 14.65 -18.34
N THR A 234 7.56 14.83 -17.57
CA THR A 234 6.75 13.71 -17.09
C THR A 234 5.70 13.31 -18.14
N SER A 235 5.99 12.24 -18.87
CA SER A 235 5.03 11.57 -19.77
C SER A 235 4.09 10.70 -18.93
N SER A 236 2.83 11.13 -18.77
CA SER A 236 1.79 10.33 -18.11
C SER A 236 0.43 10.51 -18.79
N ALA A 237 -0.09 9.38 -19.26
CA ALA A 237 -1.45 9.05 -19.76
C ALA A 237 -1.82 9.45 -21.21
N PHE A 238 -1.93 8.39 -22.04
CA PHE A 238 -2.65 8.20 -23.31
C PHE A 238 -2.67 9.37 -24.31
N VAL A 239 -1.64 9.39 -25.15
CA VAL A 239 -1.43 10.32 -26.26
C VAL A 239 -2.45 10.14 -27.41
N ALA A 240 -3.00 8.94 -27.59
CA ALA A 240 -3.84 8.63 -28.75
C ALA A 240 -5.23 9.30 -28.74
N GLU A 241 -5.65 9.88 -27.61
CA GLU A 241 -6.99 10.46 -27.44
C GLU A 241 -7.00 12.00 -27.42
N ILE A 242 -5.84 12.66 -27.53
CA ILE A 242 -5.77 14.13 -27.50
C ILE A 242 -6.10 14.68 -28.89
N PRO A 243 -7.21 15.43 -29.05
CA PRO A 243 -7.57 15.99 -30.34
C PRO A 243 -6.54 17.03 -30.82
N GLN A 244 -6.29 17.05 -32.13
CA GLN A 244 -5.40 18.03 -32.76
C GLN A 244 -6.16 19.31 -33.06
N ALA A 245 -5.50 20.46 -32.89
CA ALA A 245 -6.10 21.74 -33.24
C ALA A 245 -6.15 21.98 -34.76
N GLU A 246 -7.27 22.54 -35.22
CA GLU A 246 -7.66 22.64 -36.62
C GLU A 246 -7.51 24.07 -37.14
N ALA A 247 -7.01 24.22 -38.38
CA ALA A 247 -6.95 25.51 -39.06
C ALA A 247 -8.31 25.84 -39.68
N ASN A 248 -8.80 27.07 -39.51
CA ASN A 248 -10.01 27.51 -40.17
C ASN A 248 -9.63 28.16 -41.51
N SER A 249 -9.90 27.49 -42.63
CA SER A 249 -9.81 28.09 -43.97
C SER A 249 -11.08 28.90 -44.23
N GLN A 250 -10.96 30.23 -44.25
CA GLN A 250 -11.98 31.10 -44.85
C GLN A 250 -11.89 31.05 -46.38
#